data_AF-A0A4U9QVQ4-F1
#
_entry.id   AF-A0A4U9QVQ4-F1
#
_cell.length_a   1.000
_cell.length_b   1.000
_cell.length_c   1.000
_cell.angle_alpha   90.00
_cell.angle_beta   90.00
_cell.angle_gamma   90.00
#
_symmetry.space_group_name_H-M   'P 1'
#
loop_
_entity.id
_entity.type
_entity.pdbx_description
1 polymer ?
#
loop_
_entity_poly.entity_id
_entity_poly.type
_entity_poly.pdbx_seq_one_letter_code
_entity_poly.pdbx_strand_id
1 'polypeptide(L)'
;MENINNLINSGYEKLISQSTVEACKDWLQAFDKIKLLAEEKGYKDFEDIEDGFKFIESLTNWAQDLEMELENAGMEDKEFFKKRISYVNEFCRTFSEVDQFIIMNMNLAEAESYFEIGEIEKSEELFEKYSKEYKNSTWPSVKWGDVYWLSNILKEKKELINLNKAMEVYKMGLGRDKHEDYILEDRIEDLKDFMERYE
;
A
#
# COMPACT_ATOMS: atom_id res chain seq x y z
N MET A 1 -17.16 4.50 -19.71
CA MET A 1 -16.14 3.54 -20.19
C MET A 1 -15.00 4.21 -20.95
N GLU A 2 -15.23 4.82 -22.12
CA GLU A 2 -14.19 5.58 -22.83
C GLU A 2 -13.54 6.63 -21.92
N ASN A 3 -14.37 7.29 -21.11
CA ASN A 3 -13.89 8.22 -20.07
C ASN A 3 -13.02 7.56 -18.97
N ILE A 4 -13.25 6.28 -18.61
CA ILE A 4 -12.44 5.56 -17.60
C ILE A 4 -11.09 5.20 -18.19
N ASN A 5 -11.07 4.58 -19.38
CA ASN A 5 -9.81 4.24 -20.07
C ASN A 5 -8.96 5.48 -20.34
N ASN A 6 -9.60 6.62 -20.68
CA ASN A 6 -8.87 7.87 -20.87
C ASN A 6 -8.22 8.38 -19.57
N LEU A 7 -8.89 8.24 -18.42
CA LEU A 7 -8.31 8.61 -17.13
C LEU A 7 -7.16 7.67 -16.73
N ILE A 8 -7.33 6.35 -16.93
CA ILE A 8 -6.26 5.37 -16.69
C ILE A 8 -5.04 5.68 -17.56
N ASN A 9 -5.24 5.86 -18.87
CA ASN A 9 -4.16 6.19 -19.79
C ASN A 9 -3.50 7.53 -19.45
N SER A 10 -4.30 8.55 -19.14
CA SER A 10 -3.76 9.87 -18.79
C SER A 10 -2.90 9.83 -17.53
N GLY A 11 -3.25 9.00 -16.55
CA GLY A 11 -2.40 8.79 -15.38
C GLY A 11 -1.04 8.18 -15.75
N TYR A 12 -1.00 7.14 -16.58
CA TYR A 12 0.29 6.58 -17.06
C TYR A 12 1.11 7.60 -17.85
N GLU A 13 0.49 8.39 -18.73
CA GLU A 13 1.17 9.48 -19.45
C GLU A 13 1.76 10.54 -18.50
N LYS A 14 1.04 10.83 -17.40
CA LYS A 14 1.49 11.74 -16.35
C LYS A 14 2.64 11.16 -15.53
N LEU A 15 2.64 9.87 -15.23
CA LEU A 15 3.77 9.21 -14.57
C LEU A 15 5.02 9.27 -15.45
N ILE A 16 4.90 9.03 -16.75
CA ILE A 16 6.01 9.16 -17.71
C ILE A 16 6.59 10.59 -17.71
N SER A 17 5.74 11.60 -17.53
CA SER A 17 6.13 13.01 -17.44
C SER A 17 6.39 13.49 -16.00
N GLN A 18 6.61 12.56 -15.05
CA GLN A 18 6.96 12.83 -13.64
C GLN A 18 5.95 13.71 -12.91
N SER A 19 4.67 13.59 -13.26
CA SER A 19 3.57 14.33 -12.66
C SER A 19 2.72 13.41 -11.76
N THR A 20 3.33 12.79 -10.76
CA THR A 20 2.73 11.73 -9.92
C THR A 20 1.45 12.18 -9.21
N VAL A 21 1.46 13.38 -8.62
CA VAL A 21 0.26 13.97 -7.98
C VAL A 21 -0.90 14.12 -8.96
N GLU A 22 -0.64 14.57 -10.18
CA GLU A 22 -1.68 14.72 -11.21
C GLU A 22 -2.13 13.37 -11.79
N ALA A 23 -1.23 12.39 -11.88
CA ALA A 23 -1.57 11.02 -12.26
C ALA A 23 -2.55 10.39 -11.27
N CYS A 24 -2.25 10.51 -9.97
CA CYS A 24 -3.10 10.02 -8.90
C CYS A 24 -4.49 10.68 -8.89
N LYS A 25 -4.60 11.97 -9.20
CA LYS A 25 -5.90 12.66 -9.30
C LYS A 25 -6.78 12.08 -10.39
N ASP A 26 -6.22 11.72 -11.53
CA ASP A 26 -6.96 11.10 -12.63
C ASP A 26 -7.35 9.66 -12.29
N TRP A 27 -6.43 8.91 -11.73
CA TRP A 27 -6.68 7.52 -11.35
C TRP A 27 -7.69 7.40 -10.20
N LEU A 28 -7.70 8.32 -9.22
CA LEU A 28 -8.76 8.38 -8.20
C LEU A 28 -10.14 8.65 -8.84
N GLN A 29 -10.21 9.51 -9.86
CA GLN A 29 -11.46 9.72 -10.60
C GLN A 29 -11.88 8.49 -11.41
N ALA A 30 -10.92 7.74 -11.96
CA ALA A 30 -11.19 6.46 -12.61
C ALA A 30 -11.75 5.44 -11.60
N PHE A 31 -11.13 5.36 -10.43
CA PHE A 31 -11.54 4.47 -9.35
C PHE A 31 -12.97 4.78 -8.89
N ASP A 32 -13.33 6.05 -8.66
CA ASP A 32 -14.69 6.42 -8.29
C ASP A 32 -15.73 5.93 -9.31
N LYS A 33 -15.41 6.02 -10.60
CA LYS A 33 -16.31 5.53 -11.67
C LYS A 33 -16.39 4.01 -11.70
N ILE A 34 -15.28 3.30 -11.48
CA ILE A 34 -15.25 1.83 -11.43
C ILE A 34 -16.01 1.33 -10.20
N LYS A 35 -15.82 1.96 -9.04
CA LYS A 35 -16.55 1.67 -7.80
C LYS A 35 -18.05 1.83 -7.98
N LEU A 36 -18.51 2.95 -8.55
CA LEU A 36 -19.94 3.16 -8.83
C LEU A 36 -20.50 2.08 -9.78
N LEU A 37 -19.74 1.72 -10.81
CA LEU A 37 -20.13 0.66 -11.73
C LEU A 37 -20.24 -0.70 -11.03
N ALA A 38 -19.29 -1.03 -10.16
CA ALA A 38 -19.31 -2.27 -9.37
C ALA A 38 -20.50 -2.30 -8.42
N GLU A 39 -20.81 -1.19 -7.74
CA GLU A 39 -21.97 -1.06 -6.86
C GLU A 39 -23.29 -1.22 -7.63
N GLU A 40 -23.43 -0.58 -8.79
CA GLU A 40 -24.63 -0.67 -9.65
C GLU A 40 -24.88 -2.09 -10.17
N LYS A 41 -23.80 -2.84 -10.41
CA LYS A 41 -23.87 -4.20 -10.98
C LYS A 41 -23.79 -5.31 -9.94
N GLY A 42 -23.43 -4.97 -8.70
CA GLY A 42 -23.19 -5.92 -7.63
C GLY A 42 -21.88 -6.71 -7.77
N TYR A 43 -20.93 -6.21 -8.56
CA TYR A 43 -19.62 -6.86 -8.75
C TYR A 43 -18.73 -6.70 -7.51
N LYS A 44 -18.00 -7.77 -7.18
CA LYS A 44 -17.13 -7.86 -5.99
C LYS A 44 -15.67 -8.16 -6.32
N ASP A 45 -15.37 -8.23 -7.60
CA ASP A 45 -14.09 -8.54 -8.19
C ASP A 45 -13.95 -7.74 -9.49
N PHE A 46 -12.72 -7.57 -9.97
CA PHE A 46 -12.40 -6.96 -11.23
C PHE A 46 -12.60 -7.88 -12.44
N GLU A 47 -12.45 -9.20 -12.33
CA GLU A 47 -12.71 -10.11 -13.47
C GLU A 47 -14.18 -9.96 -13.94
N ASP A 48 -15.13 -9.86 -13.01
CA ASP A 48 -16.54 -9.55 -13.30
C ASP A 48 -16.73 -8.25 -14.11
N ILE A 49 -15.93 -7.23 -13.83
CA ILE A 49 -16.00 -5.94 -14.53
C ILE A 49 -15.36 -6.07 -15.92
N GLU A 50 -14.20 -6.70 -16.00
CA GLU A 50 -13.43 -6.88 -17.23
C GLU A 50 -14.14 -7.80 -18.23
N ASP A 51 -14.91 -8.78 -17.76
CA ASP A 51 -15.77 -9.62 -18.60
C ASP A 51 -16.90 -8.82 -19.27
N GLY A 52 -17.43 -7.83 -18.57
CA GLY A 52 -18.48 -6.95 -19.07
C GLY A 52 -17.95 -5.81 -19.96
N PHE A 53 -16.68 -5.44 -19.83
CA PHE A 53 -16.15 -4.17 -20.34
C PHE A 53 -14.67 -4.26 -20.74
N LYS A 54 -14.33 -3.65 -21.88
CA LYS A 54 -12.93 -3.65 -22.36
C LYS A 54 -12.12 -2.53 -21.72
N PHE A 55 -11.12 -2.90 -20.94
CA PHE A 55 -10.11 -2.00 -20.41
C PHE A 55 -8.82 -2.06 -21.24
N ILE A 56 -8.06 -0.97 -21.18
CA ILE A 56 -6.75 -0.87 -21.83
C ILE A 56 -5.64 -1.57 -21.03
N GLU A 57 -5.87 -1.75 -19.74
CA GLU A 57 -4.96 -2.34 -18.77
C GLU A 57 -5.74 -3.28 -17.85
N SER A 58 -5.04 -4.23 -17.22
CA SER A 58 -5.63 -5.03 -16.15
C SER A 58 -5.95 -4.13 -14.96
N LEU A 59 -7.21 -4.11 -14.54
CA LEU A 59 -7.69 -3.37 -13.37
C LEU A 59 -6.99 -3.82 -12.09
N THR A 60 -6.68 -5.11 -11.98
CA THR A 60 -5.95 -5.69 -10.85
C THR A 60 -4.54 -5.13 -10.73
N ASN A 61 -3.83 -4.99 -11.84
CA ASN A 61 -2.49 -4.37 -11.84
C ASN A 61 -2.60 -2.87 -11.59
N TRP A 62 -3.48 -2.19 -12.34
CA TRP A 62 -3.68 -0.75 -12.24
C TRP A 62 -4.08 -0.31 -10.82
N ALA A 63 -4.90 -1.08 -10.11
CA ALA A 63 -5.28 -0.75 -8.73
C ALA A 63 -4.10 -0.81 -7.75
N GLN A 64 -3.22 -1.80 -7.92
CA GLN A 64 -1.99 -1.89 -7.12
C GLN A 64 -1.01 -0.76 -7.49
N ASP A 65 -0.91 -0.41 -8.77
CA ASP A 65 -0.11 0.74 -9.19
C ASP A 65 -0.67 2.05 -8.62
N LEU A 66 -1.99 2.24 -8.60
CA LEU A 66 -2.62 3.39 -7.98
C LEU A 66 -2.29 3.46 -6.48
N GLU A 67 -2.38 2.35 -5.76
CA GLU A 67 -1.98 2.31 -4.35
C GLU A 67 -0.54 2.82 -4.15
N MET A 68 0.39 2.33 -5.00
CA MET A 68 1.81 2.62 -4.87
C MET A 68 2.11 4.07 -5.23
N GLU A 69 1.47 4.57 -6.28
CA GLU A 69 1.66 5.96 -6.70
C GLU A 69 1.01 6.95 -5.73
N LEU A 70 -0.02 6.56 -4.98
CA LEU A 70 -0.54 7.37 -3.87
C LEU A 70 0.49 7.48 -2.72
N GLU A 71 1.32 6.45 -2.50
CA GLU A 71 2.46 6.53 -1.58
C GLU A 71 3.50 7.53 -2.09
N ASN A 72 3.91 7.39 -3.36
CA ASN A 72 4.88 8.27 -4.00
C ASN A 72 4.42 9.73 -4.00
N ALA A 73 3.15 9.98 -4.37
CA ALA A 73 2.54 11.30 -4.29
C ALA A 73 2.49 11.82 -2.84
N GLY A 74 2.29 10.92 -1.87
CA GLY A 74 2.34 11.23 -0.44
C GLY A 74 3.69 11.79 0.03
N MET A 75 4.79 11.34 -0.58
CA MET A 75 6.13 11.85 -0.28
C MET A 75 6.32 13.30 -0.72
N GLU A 76 5.58 13.76 -1.73
CA GLU A 76 5.56 15.14 -2.23
C GLU A 76 4.49 16.01 -1.55
N ASP A 77 3.29 15.46 -1.39
CA ASP A 77 2.12 16.08 -0.76
C ASP A 77 1.45 15.09 0.20
N LYS A 78 1.65 15.31 1.51
CA LYS A 78 1.16 14.43 2.58
C LYS A 78 -0.35 14.19 2.57
N GLU A 79 -1.15 15.05 1.92
CA GLU A 79 -2.59 14.78 1.76
C GLU A 79 -2.86 13.52 0.95
N PHE A 80 -1.93 13.06 0.12
CA PHE A 80 -2.07 11.83 -0.66
C PHE A 80 -1.96 10.56 0.20
N PHE A 81 -1.28 10.58 1.35
CA PHE A 81 -1.38 9.46 2.31
C PHE A 81 -2.81 9.30 2.85
N LYS A 82 -3.52 10.41 3.12
CA LYS A 82 -4.93 10.36 3.50
C LYS A 82 -5.82 9.84 2.37
N LYS A 83 -5.48 10.17 1.12
CA LYS A 83 -6.17 9.62 -0.06
C LYS A 83 -5.90 8.12 -0.21
N ARG A 84 -4.67 7.66 0.03
CA ARG A 84 -4.32 6.23 0.07
C ARG A 84 -5.17 5.50 1.10
N ILE A 85 -5.26 6.00 2.33
CA ILE A 85 -6.13 5.44 3.39
C ILE A 85 -7.59 5.33 2.92
N SER A 86 -8.15 6.40 2.33
CA SER A 86 -9.53 6.37 1.84
C SER A 86 -9.69 5.36 0.70
N TYR A 87 -8.77 5.37 -0.25
CA TYR A 87 -8.78 4.50 -1.42
C TYR A 87 -8.75 3.03 -1.01
N VAL A 88 -7.78 2.60 -0.19
CA VAL A 88 -7.62 1.18 0.19
C VAL A 88 -8.81 0.69 1.02
N ASN A 89 -9.37 1.53 1.90
CA ASN A 89 -10.57 1.19 2.66
C ASN A 89 -11.80 1.02 1.77
N GLU A 90 -11.99 1.91 0.79
CA GLU A 90 -13.08 1.79 -0.18
C GLU A 90 -12.89 0.61 -1.12
N PHE A 91 -11.65 0.33 -1.53
CA PHE A 91 -11.27 -0.81 -2.33
C PHE A 91 -11.66 -2.12 -1.62
N CYS A 92 -11.16 -2.34 -0.40
CA CYS A 92 -11.43 -3.55 0.37
C CYS A 92 -12.93 -3.75 0.68
N ARG A 93 -13.70 -2.65 0.86
CA ARG A 93 -15.15 -2.72 1.07
C ARG A 93 -15.92 -3.09 -0.20
N THR A 94 -15.46 -2.61 -1.35
CA THR A 94 -16.16 -2.78 -2.63
C THR A 94 -15.83 -4.13 -3.24
N PHE A 95 -14.54 -4.48 -3.27
CA PHE A 95 -13.95 -5.60 -3.99
C PHE A 95 -13.53 -6.73 -3.05
N SER A 96 -14.48 -7.26 -2.28
CA SER A 96 -14.22 -8.26 -1.24
C SER A 96 -13.83 -9.65 -1.75
N GLU A 97 -13.98 -9.91 -3.05
CA GLU A 97 -13.70 -11.20 -3.68
C GLU A 97 -12.40 -11.20 -4.50
N VAL A 98 -11.68 -10.08 -4.51
CA VAL A 98 -10.32 -9.99 -5.07
C VAL A 98 -9.36 -10.88 -4.28
N ASP A 99 -8.28 -11.28 -4.95
CA ASP A 99 -7.19 -12.06 -4.38
C ASP A 99 -6.75 -11.54 -2.99
N GLN A 100 -6.62 -12.47 -2.04
CA GLN A 100 -6.38 -12.15 -0.64
C GLN A 100 -5.01 -11.50 -0.40
N PHE A 101 -4.01 -11.76 -1.27
CA PHE A 101 -2.72 -11.09 -1.20
C PHE A 101 -2.86 -9.60 -1.51
N ILE A 102 -3.70 -9.25 -2.49
CA ILE A 102 -3.98 -7.85 -2.82
C ILE A 102 -4.72 -7.16 -1.66
N ILE A 103 -5.74 -7.82 -1.08
CA ILE A 103 -6.45 -7.28 0.09
C ILE A 103 -5.49 -7.07 1.27
N MET A 104 -4.57 -8.02 1.51
CA MET A 104 -3.53 -7.87 2.53
C MET A 104 -2.65 -6.64 2.25
N ASN A 105 -2.17 -6.47 1.03
CA ASN A 105 -1.34 -5.31 0.68
C ASN A 105 -2.08 -4.00 0.90
N MET A 106 -3.34 -3.88 0.46
CA MET A 106 -4.19 -2.71 0.68
C MET A 106 -4.37 -2.39 2.17
N ASN A 107 -4.54 -3.42 3.00
CA ASN A 107 -4.65 -3.26 4.45
C ASN A 107 -3.33 -2.82 5.10
N LEU A 108 -2.19 -3.37 4.67
CA LEU A 108 -0.88 -2.96 5.19
C LEU A 108 -0.53 -1.53 4.77
N ALA A 109 -0.91 -1.14 3.55
CA ALA A 109 -0.78 0.22 3.03
C ALA A 109 -1.52 1.28 3.85
N GLU A 110 -2.70 0.91 4.38
CA GLU A 110 -3.44 1.73 5.33
C GLU A 110 -2.59 2.01 6.58
N ALA A 111 -2.01 0.95 7.16
CA ALA A 111 -1.20 1.04 8.36
C ALA A 111 0.08 1.88 8.13
N GLU A 112 0.78 1.68 7.00
CA GLU A 112 1.92 2.51 6.58
C GLU A 112 1.52 3.98 6.46
N SER A 113 0.40 4.26 5.79
CA SER A 113 -0.07 5.62 5.55
C SER A 113 -0.42 6.38 6.84
N TYR A 114 -0.96 5.69 7.86
CA TYR A 114 -1.17 6.27 9.18
C TYR A 114 0.15 6.65 9.86
N PHE A 115 1.19 5.84 9.71
CA PHE A 115 2.52 6.16 10.22
C PHE A 115 3.07 7.43 9.53
N GLU A 116 2.96 7.51 8.21
CA GLU A 116 3.47 8.62 7.40
C GLU A 116 2.80 9.97 7.70
N ILE A 117 1.55 9.97 8.17
CA ILE A 117 0.87 11.20 8.64
C ILE A 117 1.08 11.48 10.13
N GLY A 118 1.82 10.62 10.84
CA GLY A 118 2.19 10.79 12.25
C GLY A 118 1.17 10.24 13.24
N GLU A 119 0.19 9.46 12.79
CA GLU A 119 -0.81 8.78 13.62
C GLU A 119 -0.27 7.41 14.07
N ILE A 120 0.82 7.43 14.84
CA ILE A 120 1.64 6.24 15.15
C ILE A 120 0.86 5.18 15.91
N GLU A 121 0.06 5.59 16.91
CA GLU A 121 -0.77 4.66 17.68
C GLU A 121 -1.76 3.91 16.77
N LYS A 122 -2.34 4.61 15.80
CA LYS A 122 -3.27 4.00 14.85
C LYS A 122 -2.58 3.01 13.91
N SER A 123 -1.38 3.37 13.45
CA SER A 123 -0.54 2.48 12.64
C SER A 123 -0.19 1.20 13.40
N GLU A 124 0.25 1.29 14.66
CA GLU A 124 0.56 0.13 15.51
C GLU A 124 -0.65 -0.79 15.70
N GLU A 125 -1.82 -0.24 16.02
CA GLU A 125 -3.06 -1.01 16.20
C GLU A 125 -3.40 -1.82 14.93
N LEU A 126 -3.24 -1.21 13.76
CA LEU A 126 -3.51 -1.85 12.49
C LEU A 126 -2.48 -2.94 12.18
N PHE A 127 -1.19 -2.67 12.34
CA PHE A 127 -0.17 -3.70 12.13
C PHE A 127 -0.30 -4.87 13.11
N GLU A 128 -0.67 -4.63 14.36
CA GLU A 128 -0.98 -5.69 15.32
C GLU A 128 -2.17 -6.54 14.88
N LYS A 129 -3.25 -5.89 14.43
CA LYS A 129 -4.43 -6.56 13.89
C LYS A 129 -4.06 -7.42 12.69
N TYR A 130 -3.43 -6.82 11.67
CA TYR A 130 -3.07 -7.50 10.43
C TYR A 130 -2.01 -8.59 10.63
N SER A 131 -1.10 -8.43 11.59
CA SER A 131 -0.18 -9.51 11.99
C SER A 131 -0.88 -10.74 12.56
N LYS A 132 -2.02 -10.57 13.23
CA LYS A 132 -2.84 -11.69 13.75
C LYS A 132 -3.70 -12.30 12.65
N GLU A 133 -4.25 -11.46 11.78
CA GLU A 133 -5.10 -11.86 10.65
C GLU A 133 -4.30 -12.65 9.62
N TYR A 134 -3.15 -12.14 9.20
CA TYR A 134 -2.23 -12.73 8.22
C TYR A 134 -1.06 -13.46 8.88
N LYS A 135 -1.35 -14.28 9.89
CA LYS A 135 -0.33 -14.95 10.72
C LYS A 135 0.63 -15.89 9.97
N ASN A 136 0.26 -16.31 8.76
CA ASN A 136 1.06 -17.19 7.90
C ASN A 136 1.83 -16.41 6.83
N SER A 137 1.90 -15.09 6.92
CA SER A 137 2.66 -14.24 6.00
C SER A 137 3.75 -13.48 6.76
N THR A 138 4.89 -13.27 6.11
CA THR A 138 5.98 -12.42 6.61
C THR A 138 5.72 -10.94 6.36
N TRP A 139 4.92 -10.60 5.33
CA TRP A 139 4.65 -9.22 4.87
C TRP A 139 4.19 -8.25 5.97
N PRO A 140 3.27 -8.60 6.90
CA PRO A 140 2.92 -7.70 7.99
C PRO A 140 4.13 -7.30 8.85
N SER A 141 5.07 -8.23 9.08
CA SER A 141 6.27 -7.94 9.87
C SER A 141 7.33 -7.18 9.06
N VAL A 142 7.45 -7.45 7.76
CA VAL A 142 8.31 -6.64 6.87
C VAL A 142 7.84 -5.18 6.89
N LYS A 143 6.58 -4.96 6.54
CA LYS A 143 5.98 -3.62 6.42
C LYS A 143 5.99 -2.86 7.75
N TRP A 144 5.66 -3.54 8.85
CA TRP A 144 5.68 -2.94 10.19
C TRP A 144 7.10 -2.62 10.68
N GLY A 145 8.11 -3.43 10.36
CA GLY A 145 9.49 -3.07 10.71
C GLY A 145 10.00 -1.90 9.88
N ASP A 146 9.66 -1.86 8.58
CA ASP A 146 10.12 -0.83 7.63
C ASP A 146 9.71 0.58 8.08
N VAL A 147 8.52 0.79 8.65
CA VAL A 147 8.08 2.14 9.05
C VAL A 147 8.98 2.80 10.10
N TYR A 148 9.72 2.03 10.87
CA TYR A 148 10.57 2.55 11.95
C TYR A 148 11.95 3.05 11.51
N TRP A 149 12.34 2.85 10.25
CA TRP A 149 13.64 3.32 9.74
C TRP A 149 13.66 3.68 8.26
N LEU A 150 12.64 3.30 7.47
CA LEU A 150 12.54 3.59 6.04
C LEU A 150 11.44 4.60 5.68
N SER A 151 10.48 4.87 6.57
CA SER A 151 9.38 5.82 6.29
C SER A 151 9.85 7.25 5.98
N ASN A 152 9.11 7.92 5.11
CA ASN A 152 9.44 9.26 4.66
C ASN A 152 9.31 10.31 5.77
N ILE A 153 8.32 10.17 6.66
CA ILE A 153 8.13 11.05 7.83
C ILE A 153 9.38 11.14 8.72
N LEU A 154 10.25 10.12 8.73
CA LEU A 154 11.46 10.08 9.56
C LEU A 154 12.51 11.12 9.15
N LYS A 155 12.45 11.63 7.91
CA LYS A 155 13.29 12.76 7.46
C LYS A 155 13.03 14.03 8.27
N GLU A 156 11.78 14.21 8.70
CA GLU A 156 11.33 15.36 9.49
C GLU A 156 11.25 15.06 10.98
N LYS A 157 10.80 13.84 11.35
CA LYS A 157 10.58 13.40 12.73
C LYS A 157 11.53 12.28 13.11
N LYS A 158 12.81 12.62 13.28
CA LYS A 158 13.87 11.65 13.59
C LYS A 158 13.66 10.94 14.93
N GLU A 159 12.90 11.55 15.85
CA GLU A 159 12.51 10.95 17.13
C GLU A 159 11.64 9.70 16.99
N LEU A 160 11.03 9.48 15.81
CA LEU A 160 10.25 8.28 15.52
C LEU A 160 11.11 7.09 15.06
N ILE A 161 12.39 7.31 14.75
CA ILE A 161 13.31 6.23 14.37
C ILE A 161 13.46 5.28 15.56
N ASN A 162 13.18 3.99 15.34
CA ASN A 162 13.32 2.97 16.37
C ASN A 162 13.85 1.65 15.82
N LEU A 163 15.17 1.57 15.69
CA LEU A 163 15.87 0.41 15.11
C LEU A 163 15.68 -0.87 15.95
N ASN A 164 15.55 -0.74 17.28
CA ASN A 164 15.28 -1.87 18.15
C ASN A 164 13.90 -2.46 17.88
N LYS A 165 12.87 -1.61 17.77
CA LYS A 165 11.51 -2.03 17.43
C LYS A 165 11.45 -2.65 16.03
N ALA A 166 12.11 -2.05 15.03
CA ALA A 166 12.22 -2.66 13.70
C ALA A 166 12.79 -4.09 13.76
N MET A 167 13.91 -4.26 14.47
CA MET A 167 14.55 -5.56 14.68
C MET A 167 13.65 -6.57 15.40
N GLU A 168 12.93 -6.15 16.44
CA GLU A 168 11.97 -6.99 17.17
C GLU A 168 10.83 -7.45 16.26
N VAL A 169 10.27 -6.53 15.48
CA VAL A 169 9.17 -6.81 14.54
C VAL A 169 9.62 -7.78 13.45
N TYR A 170 10.81 -7.59 12.85
CA TYR A 170 11.31 -8.52 11.85
C TYR A 170 11.49 -9.93 12.41
N LYS A 171 12.10 -10.05 13.60
CA LYS A 171 12.27 -11.35 14.27
C LYS A 171 10.95 -12.03 14.61
N MET A 172 9.91 -11.25 14.93
CA MET A 172 8.57 -11.76 15.18
C MET A 172 7.93 -12.39 13.92
N GLY A 173 8.35 -11.96 12.74
CA GLY A 173 7.87 -12.47 11.45
C GLY A 173 8.52 -13.78 11.01
N LEU A 174 9.74 -14.08 11.48
CA LEU A 174 10.49 -15.27 11.04
C LEU A 174 9.75 -16.57 11.37
N GLY A 175 9.73 -17.49 10.40
CA GLY A 175 9.08 -18.79 10.50
C GLY A 175 7.58 -18.77 10.24
N ARG A 176 6.98 -17.62 9.94
CA ARG A 176 5.55 -17.52 9.56
C ARG A 176 5.30 -18.04 8.15
N ASP A 177 6.19 -17.70 7.21
CA ASP A 177 6.26 -18.30 5.89
C ASP A 177 7.72 -18.62 5.54
N LYS A 178 8.06 -19.91 5.57
CA LYS A 178 9.43 -20.37 5.29
C LYS A 178 9.88 -20.08 3.86
N HIS A 179 8.96 -19.86 2.94
CA HIS A 179 9.29 -19.52 1.56
C HIS A 179 9.69 -18.05 1.40
N GLU A 180 9.22 -17.18 2.30
CA GLU A 180 9.46 -15.73 2.28
C GLU A 180 10.34 -15.25 3.46
N ASP A 181 10.78 -16.14 4.34
CA ASP A 181 11.64 -15.80 5.50
C ASP A 181 12.92 -15.07 5.08
N TYR A 182 13.45 -15.37 3.88
CA TYR A 182 14.63 -14.68 3.34
C TYR A 182 14.44 -13.16 3.25
N ILE A 183 13.21 -12.66 3.04
CA ILE A 183 12.93 -11.22 2.98
C ILE A 183 13.18 -10.57 4.34
N LEU A 184 12.80 -11.24 5.42
CA LEU A 184 13.04 -10.77 6.78
C LEU A 184 14.52 -10.91 7.16
N GLU A 185 15.19 -11.97 6.72
CA GLU A 185 16.63 -12.16 6.90
C GLU A 185 17.41 -11.01 6.23
N ASP A 186 17.11 -10.70 4.96
CA ASP A 186 17.70 -9.58 4.22
C ASP A 186 17.45 -8.25 4.96
N ARG A 187 16.21 -7.99 5.40
CA ARG A 187 15.87 -6.77 6.17
C ARG A 187 16.61 -6.67 7.50
N ILE A 188 16.84 -7.78 8.19
CA ILE A 188 17.61 -7.83 9.43
C ILE A 188 19.09 -7.52 9.16
N GLU A 189 19.63 -8.01 8.05
CA GLU A 189 21.01 -7.70 7.63
C GLU A 189 21.16 -6.23 7.25
N ASP A 190 20.29 -5.70 6.40
CA ASP A 190 20.25 -4.29 6.02
C ASP A 190 20.19 -3.36 7.26
N LEU A 191 19.36 -3.72 8.25
CA LEU A 191 19.21 -2.94 9.48
C LEU A 191 20.48 -2.99 10.35
N LYS A 192 21.18 -4.13 10.42
CA LYS A 192 22.47 -4.23 11.14
C LYS A 192 23.54 -3.37 10.47
N ASP A 193 23.65 -3.49 9.14
CA ASP A 193 24.55 -2.67 8.34
C ASP A 193 24.27 -1.18 8.50
N PHE A 194 22.98 -0.81 8.59
CA PHE A 194 22.58 0.55 8.90
C PHE A 194 23.03 0.96 10.31
N MET A 195 22.78 0.15 11.35
CA MET A 195 23.19 0.45 12.73
C MET A 195 24.71 0.67 12.86
N GLU A 196 25.52 -0.19 12.24
CA GLU A 196 26.99 -0.11 12.30
C GLU A 196 27.55 1.17 11.66
N ARG A 197 26.85 1.77 10.69
CA ARG A 197 27.27 3.03 10.05
C ARG A 197 26.99 4.28 10.90
N TYR A 198 26.18 4.16 11.95
CA TYR A 198 25.75 5.26 12.82
C TYR A 198 26.35 5.18 14.24
N GLU A 199 27.18 4.18 14.54
CA GLU A 199 28.08 4.11 15.70
C GLU A 199 29.45 4.76 15.41
#